data_AF-W4R299-F1
#
_entry.id   AF-W4R299-F1
#
_cell.length_a   1.000
_cell.length_b   1.000
_cell.length_c   1.000
_cell.angle_alpha   90.00
_cell.angle_beta   90.00
_cell.angle_gamma   90.00
#
_symmetry.space_group_name_H-M   'P 1'
#
loop_
_entity.id
_entity.type
_entity.pdbx_description
1 polymer ?
#
loop_
_entity_poly.entity_id
_entity_poly.type
_entity_poly.pdbx_seq_one_letter_code
_entity_poly.pdbx_strand_id
1 'polypeptide(L)' 'MIIVSSCLAGLKVRYNGSHCLDKKISKLIKENKAVTVCPELLGGFSTPREPAEIVAETVMTYLMEGLK' A
#
# COMPACT_ATOMS: atom_id res chain seq x y z
N MET A 1 -8.17 -1.10 -19.32
CA MET A 1 -7.16 -1.52 -18.33
C MET A 1 -7.39 -0.69 -17.07
N ILE A 2 -7.37 -1.30 -15.89
CA ILE A 2 -7.53 -0.56 -14.61
C ILE A 2 -6.28 -0.68 -13.74
N ILE A 3 -6.02 0.35 -12.93
CA ILE A 3 -4.96 0.33 -11.92
C ILE A 3 -5.59 -0.02 -10.58
N VAL A 4 -4.95 -0.93 -9.84
CA VAL A 4 -5.39 -1.36 -8.50
C VAL A 4 -4.24 -1.30 -7.51
N SER A 5 -4.55 -1.02 -6.24
CA SER A 5 -3.55 -1.01 -5.17
C SER A 5 -2.90 -2.39 -5.02
N SER A 6 -1.57 -2.44 -5.02
CA SER A 6 -0.79 -3.69 -4.94
C SER A 6 -1.09 -4.53 -3.69
N CYS A 7 -1.42 -3.88 -2.57
CA CYS A 7 -1.83 -4.60 -1.36
C CYS A 7 -3.11 -5.43 -1.55
N LEU A 8 -4.01 -4.99 -2.43
CA LEU A 8 -5.24 -5.71 -2.79
C LEU A 8 -4.98 -6.94 -3.67
N ALA A 9 -3.85 -6.94 -4.38
CA ALA A 9 -3.38 -8.08 -5.15
C ALA A 9 -2.69 -9.16 -4.29
N GLY A 10 -2.55 -8.94 -2.98
CA GLY A 10 -1.86 -9.85 -2.06
C GLY A 10 -0.36 -9.57 -1.90
N LEU A 11 0.16 -8.48 -2.46
CA LEU A 11 1.55 -8.07 -2.25
C LEU A 11 1.70 -7.46 -0.85
N LYS A 12 2.74 -7.88 -0.12
CA LYS A 12 3.05 -7.44 1.25
C LYS A 12 3.70 -6.05 1.27
N VAL A 13 2.94 -5.03 0.89
CA VAL A 13 3.43 -3.65 0.68
C VAL A 13 2.76 -2.61 1.59
N ARG A 14 1.86 -3.05 2.50
CA ARG A 14 1.27 -2.15 3.50
C ARG A 14 2.34 -1.68 4.48
N TYR A 15 2.10 -0.56 5.16
CA TYR A 15 3.05 0.02 6.10
C TYR A 15 3.53 -0.98 7.18
N ASN A 16 2.67 -1.89 7.62
CA ASN A 16 2.97 -2.93 8.60
C ASN A 16 3.53 -4.25 8.01
N GLY A 17 3.95 -4.27 6.75
CA GLY A 17 4.45 -5.48 6.08
C GLY A 17 3.39 -6.53 5.73
N SER A 18 2.11 -6.22 5.89
CA SER A 18 1.00 -7.12 5.53
C SER A 18 0.45 -6.85 4.12
N HIS A 19 -0.57 -7.60 3.73
CA HIS A 19 -1.35 -7.41 2.51
C HIS A 19 -2.85 -7.36 2.85
N CYS A 20 -3.69 -7.08 1.85
CA CYS A 20 -5.15 -7.08 1.99
C CYS A 20 -5.79 -7.74 0.77
N LEU A 21 -5.53 -9.04 0.56
CA LEU A 21 -5.87 -9.73 -0.68
C LEU A 21 -7.39 -9.71 -0.93
N ASP A 22 -7.80 -9.14 -2.07
CA ASP A 22 -9.15 -9.23 -2.58
C ASP A 22 -9.20 -10.23 -3.76
N LYS A 23 -10.02 -11.28 -3.60
CA LYS A 23 -10.14 -12.36 -4.60
C LYS A 23 -10.68 -11.87 -5.95
N LYS A 24 -11.56 -10.86 -5.97
CA LYS A 24 -12.09 -10.28 -7.22
C LYS A 24 -10.99 -9.56 -7.97
N ILE A 25 -10.16 -8.78 -7.27
CA ILE A 25 -9.02 -8.09 -7.87
C ILE A 25 -7.98 -9.09 -8.36
N SER A 26 -7.68 -10.13 -7.58
CA SER A 26 -6.78 -11.22 -8.02
C SER A 26 -7.26 -11.87 -9.31
N LYS A 27 -8.57 -12.07 -9.48
CA LYS A 27 -9.15 -12.58 -10.73
C LYS A 27 -8.93 -11.62 -11.90
N LEU A 28 -9.16 -10.31 -11.71
CA LEU A 28 -8.96 -9.32 -12.77
C LEU A 28 -7.50 -9.20 -13.22
N ILE A 29 -6.55 -9.38 -12.31
CA ILE A 29 -5.11 -9.42 -12.63
C ILE A 29 -4.79 -10.66 -13.47
N LYS A 30 -5.29 -11.84 -13.07
CA LYS A 30 -5.11 -13.09 -13.84
C LYS A 30 -5.72 -13.02 -15.24
N GLU A 31 -6.79 -12.25 -15.41
CA GLU A 31 -7.43 -11.98 -16.70
C GLU A 31 -6.74 -10.87 -17.50
N ASN A 32 -5.59 -10.33 -17.04
CA ASN A 32 -4.88 -9.19 -17.64
C ASN A 32 -5.76 -7.94 -17.83
N LYS A 33 -6.77 -7.76 -16.98
CA LYS A 33 -7.66 -6.58 -16.98
C LYS A 33 -7.18 -5.49 -16.02
N ALA A 34 -6.29 -5.83 -15.09
CA ALA A 34 -5.79 -4.93 -14.05
C ALA A 34 -4.27 -4.98 -13.91
N VAL A 35 -3.67 -3.83 -13.59
CA VAL A 35 -2.24 -3.65 -13.27
C VAL A 35 -2.12 -3.15 -11.84
N THR A 36 -1.15 -3.69 -11.10
CA THR A 36 -0.96 -3.39 -9.67
C THR A 36 0.04 -2.25 -9.47
N VAL A 37 -0.29 -1.29 -8.60
CA VAL A 37 0.59 -0.16 -8.25
C VAL A 37 0.62 0.07 -6.74
N CYS A 38 1.78 0.41 -6.18
CA CYS A 38 1.91 0.91 -4.81
C CYS A 38 2.55 2.30 -4.87
N PRO A 39 1.76 3.38 -4.75
CA PRO A 39 2.29 4.75 -4.87
C PRO A 39 3.40 5.03 -3.85
N GLU A 40 3.30 4.50 -2.64
CA GLU A 40 4.28 4.72 -1.58
C GLU A 40 5.65 4.09 -1.91
N LEU A 41 5.68 2.84 -2.41
CA LEU A 41 6.94 2.22 -2.84
C LEU A 41 7.52 2.91 -4.09
N LEU A 42 6.68 3.33 -5.03
CA LEU A 42 7.12 4.12 -6.19
C LEU A 42 7.64 5.50 -5.77
N GLY A 43 7.12 6.05 -4.68
CA GLY A 43 7.61 7.27 -4.05
C GLY A 43 8.87 7.09 -3.22
N GLY A 44 9.45 5.88 -3.17
CA GLY A 44 10.72 5.61 -2.48
C GLY A 44 10.59 5.18 -1.02
N PHE A 45 9.39 4.91 -0.52
CA PHE A 45 9.21 4.42 0.86
C PHE A 45 9.60 2.95 0.97
N SER A 46 9.95 2.52 2.19
CA SER A 46 10.20 1.11 2.53
C SER A 46 8.93 0.37 2.95
N THR A 47 9.03 -0.95 3.05
CA THR A 47 8.08 -1.78 3.80
C THR A 47 8.87 -2.65 4.79
N PRO A 48 8.58 -2.60 6.11
CA PRO A 48 7.58 -1.75 6.77
C PRO A 48 7.99 -0.27 6.79
N ARG A 49 7.05 0.58 7.19
CA ARG A 49 7.19 2.03 7.40
C ARG A 49 6.17 2.50 8.44
N GLU A 50 6.41 3.68 9.02
CA GLU A 50 5.48 4.28 9.98
C GLU A 50 4.13 4.61 9.33
N PRO A 51 3.02 4.52 10.10
CA PRO A 51 1.73 5.05 9.67
C PRO A 51 1.84 6.55 9.37
N ALA A 52 1.13 6.99 8.34
CA ALA A 52 1.06 8.39 7.96
C ALA A 52 -0.38 8.79 7.64
N GLU A 53 -0.72 10.03 7.95
CA GLU A 53 -2.02 10.63 7.66
C GLU A 53 -1.84 11.97 6.92
N ILE A 54 -2.83 12.33 6.11
CA ILE A 54 -2.87 13.66 5.48
C ILE A 54 -3.43 14.64 6.51
N VAL A 55 -2.63 15.65 6.88
CA VAL A 55 -3.03 16.75 7.75
C VAL A 55 -2.99 18.03 6.93
N ALA A 56 -4.17 18.60 6.67
CA ALA A 56 -4.36 19.69 5.70
C ALA A 56 -3.81 19.31 4.30
N GLU A 57 -2.70 19.89 3.87
CA GLU A 57 -2.08 19.66 2.56
C GLU A 57 -0.74 18.88 2.66
N THR A 58 -0.37 18.42 3.86
CA THR A 58 0.91 17.74 4.11
C THR A 58 0.68 16.33 4.66
N VAL A 59 1.50 15.37 4.25
CA VAL A 59 1.52 14.03 4.84
C VAL A 59 2.41 14.04 6.08
N MET A 60 1.86 13.66 7.22
CA MET A 60 2.59 13.58 8.49
C MET A 60 2.75 12.12 8.90
N THR A 61 3.99 11.69 9.16
CA THR A 61 4.28 10.38 9.77
C THR A 61 4.19 10.51 11.29
N TYR A 62 3.57 9.53 11.94
CA TYR A 62 3.63 9.46 13.39
C TYR A 62 4.98 8.87 13.80
N LEU A 63 5.87 9.72 14.32
CA LEU A 63 6.99 9.22 15.11
C LEU A 63 6.39 8.67 16.40
N MET A 64 6.35 7.34 16.52
CA MET A 64 6.22 6.73 17.84
C MET A 64 7.51 7.04 18.61
N GLU A 65 7.57 8.22 19.22
CA GLU A 65 8.56 8.49 20.26
C GLU A 65 8.28 7.55 21.43
N GLY A 66 8.96 6.41 21.42
CA GLY A 66 9.18 5.54 22.56
C GLY A 66 7.95 5.17 23.38
N LEU A 67 7.27 4.09 22.99
CA LEU A 67 6.83 3.10 23.99
C LEU A 67 8.10 2.49 24.61
N LYS A 68 8.66 3.18 25.61
CA LYS A 68 9.42 2.55 26.69
C LYS A 68 8.48 2.31 27.85
#